data_AF-A0A7U9T7U4-F1
#
_entry.id   AF-A0A7U9T7U4-F1
#
_cell.length_a   1.000
_cell.length_b   1.000
_cell.length_c   1.000
_cell.angle_alpha   90.00
_cell.angle_beta   90.00
_cell.angle_gamma   90.00
#
_symmetry.space_group_name_H-M   'P 1'
#
loop_
_entity.id
_entity.type
_entity.pdbx_description
1 polymer ?
#
loop_
_entity_poly.entity_id
_entity_poly.type
_entity_poly.pdbx_seq_one_letter_code
_entity_poly.pdbx_strand_id
1 'polypeptide(L)'
;MTEKTEVNVVNILTNEFTTGSAKDTYADCVFIEPEENDYKISESFEQMLHNEQFLNAVNEIIEFGLYRNQKDYGQPYKNTMFQLYAKYTYEDVCRLLEWEKGEVALNIGGYKYDKKTKTYPVFINYDKTENIADTIKYEDRLETPSLLVAISKSGRSLESEDVRTALHAKELGVDMELFVRKNKDDKISKEFYYLGKIYATGRAHEFVMPNTNKKAVEIQYVLETPVREDLYDYIVS
;
A
#
# COMPACT_ATOMS: atom_id res chain seq x y z
N MET A 1 14.38 14.75 9.22
CA MET A 1 13.00 14.21 9.12
C MET A 1 12.21 15.15 8.21
N THR A 2 11.37 14.63 7.31
CA THR A 2 10.53 15.52 6.47
C THR A 2 9.23 15.83 7.21
N GLU A 3 8.54 16.92 6.85
CA GLU A 3 7.27 17.32 7.48
C GLU A 3 6.22 16.19 7.42
N LYS A 4 6.11 15.50 6.28
CA LYS A 4 5.21 14.34 6.14
C LYS A 4 5.58 13.17 7.05
N THR A 5 6.88 12.92 7.25
CA THR A 5 7.37 11.87 8.17
C THR A 5 6.96 12.21 9.60
N GLU A 6 7.17 13.46 10.01
CA GLU A 6 6.83 13.94 11.35
C GLU A 6 5.33 13.80 11.62
N VAL A 7 4.49 14.32 10.73
CA VAL A 7 3.03 14.21 10.83
C VAL A 7 2.58 12.74 10.90
N ASN A 8 3.14 11.87 10.06
CA ASN A 8 2.81 10.45 10.08
C ASN A 8 3.18 9.79 11.42
N VAL A 9 4.40 10.02 11.92
CA VAL A 9 4.88 9.44 13.18
C VAL A 9 4.05 9.96 14.36
N VAL A 10 3.77 11.27 14.42
CA VAL A 10 2.92 11.87 15.44
C VAL A 10 1.54 11.21 15.43
N ASN A 11 0.91 11.05 14.26
CA ASN A 11 -0.41 10.44 14.16
C ASN A 11 -0.39 8.96 14.59
N ILE A 12 0.70 8.23 14.35
CA ILE A 12 0.86 6.86 14.85
C ILE A 12 0.95 6.86 16.38
N LEU A 13 1.80 7.72 16.95
CA LEU A 13 2.07 7.75 18.39
C LEU A 13 0.92 8.37 19.22
N THR A 14 0.02 9.10 18.58
CA THR A 14 -1.20 9.68 19.18
C THR A 14 -2.48 8.89 18.85
N ASN A 15 -2.37 7.75 18.16
CA ASN A 15 -3.49 6.93 17.67
C ASN A 15 -4.47 7.67 16.72
N GLU A 16 -4.00 8.73 16.05
CA GLU A 16 -4.74 9.47 15.02
C GLU A 16 -4.51 8.95 13.59
N PHE A 17 -3.55 8.03 13.41
CA PHE A 17 -3.30 7.37 12.13
C PHE A 17 -4.33 6.28 11.83
N THR A 18 -4.65 5.44 12.82
CA THR A 18 -5.53 4.28 12.65
C THR A 18 -6.96 4.72 12.29
N THR A 19 -7.61 4.02 11.38
CA THR A 19 -9.00 4.31 10.96
C THR A 19 -9.91 3.08 11.07
N GLY A 20 -11.22 3.32 11.05
CA GLY A 20 -12.23 2.26 11.23
C GLY A 20 -12.27 1.71 12.65
N SER A 21 -12.79 0.48 12.81
CA SER A 21 -13.01 -0.15 14.14
C SER A 21 -11.73 -0.41 14.95
N ALA A 22 -10.57 -0.43 14.28
CA ALA A 22 -9.28 -0.56 14.96
C ALA A 22 -8.96 0.67 15.80
N LYS A 23 -9.40 1.87 15.40
CA LYS A 23 -9.20 3.10 16.18
C LYS A 23 -9.86 3.00 17.55
N ASP A 24 -11.09 2.51 17.59
CA ASP A 24 -11.86 2.34 18.84
C ASP A 24 -11.26 1.27 19.75
N THR A 25 -10.70 0.20 19.16
CA THR A 25 -10.09 -0.91 19.91
C THR A 25 -8.85 -0.46 20.70
N TYR A 26 -8.09 0.50 20.16
CA TYR A 26 -6.85 1.01 20.75
C TYR A 26 -6.96 2.47 21.17
N ALA A 27 -8.18 2.96 21.45
CA ALA A 27 -8.44 4.37 21.75
C ALA A 27 -7.57 4.91 22.91
N ASP A 28 -7.28 4.06 23.90
CA ASP A 28 -6.47 4.41 25.07
C ASP A 28 -4.94 4.29 24.82
N CYS A 29 -4.51 3.81 23.66
CA CYS A 29 -3.10 3.65 23.29
C CYS A 29 -2.51 4.96 22.74
N VAL A 30 -2.40 5.97 23.59
CA VAL A 30 -1.74 7.25 23.28
C VAL A 30 -0.37 7.25 23.94
N PHE A 31 0.71 7.37 23.17
CA PHE A 31 2.09 7.30 23.66
C PHE A 31 2.72 8.68 23.92
N ILE A 32 2.30 9.68 23.14
CA ILE A 32 2.78 11.05 23.27
C ILE A 32 1.61 12.04 23.31
N GLU A 33 1.82 13.21 23.89
CA GLU A 33 0.87 14.32 23.92
C GLU A 33 1.56 15.66 23.65
N PRO A 34 0.87 16.66 23.09
CA PRO A 34 1.48 17.96 22.80
C PRO A 34 1.99 18.67 24.06
N GLU A 35 3.21 19.24 23.99
CA GLU A 35 3.82 20.08 25.01
C GLU A 35 4.42 21.34 24.38
N GLU A 36 3.80 22.49 24.63
CA GLU A 36 4.18 23.79 24.07
C GLU A 36 4.37 23.78 22.53
N ASN A 37 5.59 23.55 22.06
CA ASN A 37 5.98 23.53 20.65
C ASN A 37 6.44 22.15 20.15
N ASP A 38 6.33 21.09 20.97
CA ASP A 38 6.75 19.72 20.65
C ASP A 38 5.79 18.70 21.32
N TYR A 39 6.26 17.48 21.59
CA TYR A 39 5.54 16.41 22.26
C TYR A 39 6.31 15.88 23.46
N LYS A 40 5.58 15.49 24.50
CA LYS A 40 6.08 14.73 25.65
C LYS A 40 5.42 13.36 25.71
N ILE A 41 5.96 12.48 26.55
CA ILE A 41 5.31 11.20 26.85
C ILE A 41 3.91 11.45 27.46
N SER A 42 2.91 10.66 27.06
CA SER A 42 1.58 10.77 27.67
C SER A 42 1.61 10.35 29.14
N GLU A 43 0.83 11.02 29.99
CA GLU A 43 0.80 10.71 31.42
C GLU A 43 0.39 9.24 31.68
N SER A 44 -0.53 8.70 30.88
CA SER A 44 -0.99 7.32 31.00
C SER A 44 0.13 6.32 30.67
N PHE A 45 0.87 6.55 29.59
CA PHE A 45 1.96 5.66 29.19
C PHE A 45 3.14 5.76 30.18
N GLU A 46 3.50 6.97 30.61
CA GLU A 46 4.55 7.19 31.62
C GLU A 46 4.24 6.45 32.93
N GLN A 47 3.00 6.52 33.43
CA GLN A 47 2.58 5.79 34.63
C GLN A 47 2.73 4.28 34.46
N MET A 48 2.41 3.73 33.29
CA MET A 48 2.58 2.30 33.01
C MET A 48 4.05 1.88 32.97
N LEU A 49 4.94 2.74 32.47
CA LEU A 49 6.39 2.46 32.41
C LEU A 49 7.05 2.37 33.79
N HIS A 50 6.44 2.88 34.86
CA HIS A 50 6.91 2.65 36.23
C HIS A 50 6.75 1.20 36.70
N ASN A 51 5.94 0.39 36.01
CA ASN A 51 5.86 -1.04 36.27
C ASN A 51 6.99 -1.77 35.53
N GLU A 52 7.95 -2.33 36.27
CA GLU A 52 9.12 -3.03 35.69
C GLU A 52 8.76 -4.16 34.72
N GLN A 53 7.68 -4.91 34.96
CA GLN A 53 7.25 -5.98 34.05
C GLN A 53 6.74 -5.42 32.73
N PHE A 54 5.99 -4.31 32.78
CA PHE A 54 5.50 -3.64 31.59
C PHE A 54 6.65 -3.00 30.79
N LEU A 55 7.57 -2.29 31.45
CA LEU A 55 8.75 -1.71 30.82
C LEU A 55 9.60 -2.79 30.12
N ASN A 56 9.84 -3.92 30.79
CA ASN A 56 10.57 -5.04 30.19
C ASN A 56 9.85 -5.60 28.95
N ALA A 57 8.53 -5.75 29.00
CA ALA A 57 7.74 -6.19 27.85
C ALA A 57 7.79 -5.19 26.68
N VAL A 58 7.73 -3.88 26.96
CA VAL A 58 7.88 -2.82 25.93
C VAL A 58 9.25 -2.90 25.27
N ASN A 59 10.32 -3.01 26.06
CA ASN A 59 11.69 -3.14 25.54
C ASN A 59 11.85 -4.41 24.69
N GLU A 60 11.34 -5.55 25.15
CA GLU A 60 11.38 -6.81 24.40
C GLU A 60 10.64 -6.69 23.05
N ILE A 61 9.47 -6.05 23.02
CA ILE A 61 8.71 -5.82 21.79
C ILE A 61 9.47 -4.90 20.83
N ILE A 62 10.11 -3.84 21.33
CA ILE A 62 10.91 -2.92 20.51
C ILE A 62 12.11 -3.66 19.92
N GLU A 63 12.87 -4.38 20.74
CA GLU A 63 14.03 -5.16 20.29
C GLU A 63 13.64 -6.21 19.25
N PHE A 64 12.55 -6.96 19.51
CA PHE A 64 12.02 -7.95 18.58
C PHE A 64 11.57 -7.29 17.26
N GLY A 65 10.87 -6.15 17.34
CA GLY A 65 10.40 -5.40 16.18
C GLY A 65 11.54 -4.91 15.31
N LEU A 66 12.59 -4.35 15.92
CA LEU A 66 13.81 -3.90 15.22
C LEU A 66 14.56 -5.07 14.58
N TYR A 67 14.75 -6.17 15.31
CA TYR A 67 15.38 -7.38 14.77
C TYR A 67 14.62 -7.93 13.57
N ARG A 68 13.29 -8.06 13.69
CA ARG A 68 12.44 -8.54 12.61
C ARG A 68 12.46 -7.60 11.40
N ASN A 69 12.42 -6.29 11.63
CA ASN A 69 12.53 -5.30 10.56
C ASN A 69 13.86 -5.44 9.81
N GLN A 70 14.98 -5.52 10.53
CA GLN A 70 16.30 -5.69 9.93
C GLN A 70 16.40 -7.00 9.12
N LYS A 71 15.86 -8.10 9.66
CA LYS A 71 15.92 -9.42 9.04
C LYS A 71 15.05 -9.51 7.77
N ASP A 72 13.81 -9.06 7.84
CA ASP A 72 12.80 -9.33 6.80
C ASP A 72 12.64 -8.15 5.81
N TYR A 73 13.01 -6.93 6.23
CA TYR A 73 12.79 -5.68 5.49
C TYR A 73 14.03 -4.75 5.43
N GLY A 74 15.20 -5.21 5.88
CA GLY A 74 16.41 -4.40 5.99
C GLY A 74 17.11 -4.06 4.66
N GLN A 75 16.56 -4.48 3.52
CA GLN A 75 17.08 -4.21 2.18
C GLN A 75 16.05 -3.41 1.36
N PRO A 76 15.86 -2.10 1.65
CA PRO A 76 14.91 -1.27 0.93
C PRO A 76 15.27 -1.18 -0.56
N TYR A 77 14.24 -1.21 -1.39
CA TYR A 77 14.34 -1.09 -2.83
C TYR A 77 14.47 0.39 -3.21
N LYS A 78 15.67 0.76 -3.69
CA LYS A 78 15.99 2.10 -4.19
C LYS A 78 15.68 3.18 -3.14
N ASN A 79 14.88 4.17 -3.51
CA ASN A 79 14.48 5.30 -2.68
C ASN A 79 13.14 5.06 -1.96
N THR A 80 12.69 3.82 -1.84
CA THR A 80 11.45 3.45 -1.14
C THR A 80 11.75 2.89 0.26
N MET A 81 10.71 2.74 1.07
CA MET A 81 10.77 2.04 2.36
C MET A 81 10.36 0.56 2.26
N PHE A 82 10.18 0.05 1.03
CA PHE A 82 9.73 -1.32 0.78
C PHE A 82 10.88 -2.20 0.30
N GLN A 83 10.87 -3.47 0.68
CA GLN A 83 11.78 -4.49 0.17
C GLN A 83 11.06 -5.30 -0.92
N LEU A 84 11.73 -5.47 -2.07
CA LEU A 84 11.17 -6.28 -3.16
C LEU A 84 10.78 -7.68 -2.68
N TYR A 85 9.61 -8.12 -3.13
CA TYR A 85 9.04 -9.44 -2.90
C TYR A 85 8.70 -9.75 -1.43
N ALA A 86 8.84 -8.78 -0.53
CA ALA A 86 8.28 -8.87 0.82
C ALA A 86 6.77 -8.59 0.79
N LYS A 87 6.09 -8.98 1.87
CA LYS A 87 4.64 -8.87 2.00
C LYS A 87 4.25 -7.67 2.86
N TYR A 88 3.21 -6.96 2.46
CA TYR A 88 2.71 -5.77 3.17
C TYR A 88 1.19 -5.76 3.23
N THR A 89 0.62 -5.32 4.35
CA THR A 89 -0.80 -5.02 4.45
C THR A 89 -1.10 -3.61 3.91
N TYR A 90 -2.37 -3.28 3.68
CA TYR A 90 -2.78 -1.90 3.35
C TYR A 90 -2.30 -0.89 4.40
N GLU A 91 -2.34 -1.26 5.67
CA GLU A 91 -1.93 -0.37 6.76
C GLU A 91 -0.42 -0.13 6.75
N ASP A 92 0.38 -1.18 6.52
CA ASP A 92 1.84 -1.04 6.36
C ASP A 92 2.17 -0.12 5.18
N VAL A 93 1.49 -0.27 4.05
CA VAL A 93 1.70 0.59 2.87
C VAL A 93 1.37 2.05 3.19
N CYS A 94 0.26 2.34 3.87
CA CYS A 94 -0.05 3.71 4.27
C CYS A 94 1.01 4.30 5.22
N ARG A 95 1.54 3.50 6.17
CA ARG A 95 2.61 3.95 7.08
C ARG A 95 3.90 4.23 6.32
N LEU A 96 4.34 3.30 5.48
CA LEU A 96 5.61 3.37 4.76
C LEU A 96 5.62 4.39 3.61
N LEU A 97 4.44 4.75 3.09
CA LEU A 97 4.27 5.89 2.18
C LEU A 97 4.12 7.23 2.90
N GLU A 98 4.19 7.25 4.24
CA GLU A 98 4.10 8.43 5.09
C GLU A 98 2.76 9.18 4.94
N TRP A 99 1.67 8.44 4.72
CA TRP A 99 0.34 9.05 4.66
C TRP A 99 -0.05 9.58 6.03
N GLU A 100 -0.79 10.69 6.06
CA GLU A 100 -1.24 11.28 7.33
C GLU A 100 -2.11 10.30 8.14
N LYS A 101 -2.96 9.52 7.47
CA LYS A 101 -3.84 8.53 8.08
C LYS A 101 -3.85 7.23 7.28
N GLY A 102 -4.08 6.13 7.98
CA GLY A 102 -4.35 4.84 7.37
C GLY A 102 -5.67 4.85 6.61
N GLU A 103 -5.75 4.07 5.54
CA GLU A 103 -6.96 3.94 4.74
C GLU A 103 -7.36 2.47 4.62
N VAL A 104 -8.64 2.20 4.82
CA VAL A 104 -9.17 0.84 4.67
C VAL A 104 -9.23 0.44 3.20
N ALA A 105 -9.17 -0.87 2.94
CA ALA A 105 -9.20 -1.44 1.59
C ALA A 105 -10.36 -0.91 0.72
N LEU A 106 -11.53 -0.64 1.34
CA LEU A 106 -12.70 -0.08 0.65
C LEU A 106 -12.45 1.33 0.10
N ASN A 107 -11.76 2.18 0.86
CA ASN A 107 -11.46 3.56 0.48
C ASN A 107 -10.32 3.65 -0.53
N ILE A 108 -9.36 2.73 -0.45
CA ILE A 108 -8.30 2.60 -1.46
C ILE A 108 -8.92 2.08 -2.76
N GLY A 109 -9.70 0.99 -2.72
CA GLY A 109 -10.43 0.47 -3.87
C GLY A 109 -9.54 -0.01 -5.02
N GLY A 110 -8.39 -0.62 -4.70
CA GLY A 110 -7.43 -1.12 -5.68
C GLY A 110 -6.28 -0.15 -5.97
N TYR A 111 -6.51 1.15 -6.01
CA TYR A 111 -5.42 2.14 -6.10
C TYR A 111 -5.86 3.49 -5.58
N LYS A 112 -4.94 4.31 -5.08
CA LYS A 112 -5.28 5.66 -4.61
C LYS A 112 -4.07 6.58 -4.74
N TYR A 113 -4.30 7.76 -5.31
CA TYR A 113 -3.31 8.83 -5.33
C TYR A 113 -3.40 9.63 -4.03
N ASP A 114 -2.30 9.77 -3.31
CA ASP A 114 -2.17 10.73 -2.23
C ASP A 114 -1.37 11.96 -2.68
N LYS A 115 -2.02 13.12 -2.67
CA LYS A 115 -1.46 14.38 -3.16
C LYS A 115 -0.35 14.92 -2.26
N LYS A 116 -0.44 14.68 -0.94
CA LYS A 116 0.51 15.22 0.05
C LYS A 116 1.88 14.55 -0.08
N THR A 117 1.88 13.23 -0.18
CA THR A 117 3.10 12.43 -0.30
C THR A 117 3.53 12.20 -1.75
N LYS A 118 2.67 12.51 -2.72
CA LYS A 118 2.83 12.21 -4.15
C LYS A 118 3.06 10.72 -4.43
N THR A 119 2.35 9.86 -3.70
CA THR A 119 2.46 8.41 -3.83
C THR A 119 1.16 7.81 -4.38
N TYR A 120 1.29 6.71 -5.12
CA TYR A 120 0.19 6.05 -5.81
C TYR A 120 0.38 4.53 -5.73
N PRO A 121 0.01 3.89 -4.61
CA PRO A 121 0.01 2.44 -4.54
C PRO A 121 -1.09 1.84 -5.43
N VAL A 122 -0.74 0.76 -6.12
CA VAL A 122 -1.62 -0.06 -6.94
C VAL A 122 -1.63 -1.47 -6.37
N PHE A 123 -2.81 -1.95 -6.00
CA PHE A 123 -3.07 -3.24 -5.39
C PHE A 123 -3.90 -4.11 -6.34
N ILE A 124 -3.36 -5.25 -6.72
CA ILE A 124 -4.00 -6.20 -7.64
C ILE A 124 -4.26 -7.52 -6.92
N ASN A 125 -5.51 -7.98 -7.00
CA ASN A 125 -5.86 -9.36 -6.70
C ASN A 125 -5.81 -10.12 -8.02
N TYR A 126 -4.80 -10.94 -8.18
CA TYR A 126 -4.56 -11.68 -9.41
C TYR A 126 -5.25 -13.04 -9.32
N ASP A 127 -6.42 -13.20 -9.93
CA ASP A 127 -7.15 -14.47 -9.95
C ASP A 127 -7.32 -14.92 -11.41
N LYS A 128 -6.56 -15.94 -11.83
CA LYS A 128 -6.79 -16.56 -13.14
C LYS A 128 -7.95 -17.52 -13.01
N THR A 129 -9.15 -17.06 -13.36
CA THR A 129 -10.28 -17.99 -13.51
C THR A 129 -10.04 -18.87 -14.75
N GLU A 130 -9.83 -20.17 -14.55
CA GLU A 130 -9.53 -21.13 -15.64
C GLU A 130 -10.71 -21.37 -16.61
N ASN A 131 -11.88 -20.74 -16.43
CA ASN A 131 -13.12 -21.32 -16.96
C ASN A 131 -14.19 -20.39 -17.54
N ILE A 132 -13.88 -19.24 -18.15
CA ILE A 132 -14.91 -18.46 -18.88
C ILE A 132 -14.34 -17.70 -20.10
N ALA A 133 -14.63 -18.19 -21.30
CA ALA A 133 -14.08 -17.70 -22.58
C ALA A 133 -14.52 -16.28 -23.03
N ASP A 134 -15.34 -15.54 -22.27
CA ASP A 134 -15.81 -14.19 -22.65
C ASP A 134 -15.60 -13.10 -21.58
N THR A 135 -15.43 -13.43 -20.30
CA THR A 135 -15.17 -12.44 -19.22
C THR A 135 -13.69 -12.12 -19.04
N ILE A 136 -12.78 -12.96 -19.54
CA ILE A 136 -11.31 -12.84 -19.41
C ILE A 136 -10.74 -11.61 -20.14
N LYS A 137 -11.49 -10.98 -21.06
CA LYS A 137 -10.92 -9.92 -21.91
C LYS A 137 -10.51 -8.66 -21.13
N TYR A 138 -11.06 -8.44 -19.93
CA TYR A 138 -10.86 -7.21 -19.17
C TYR A 138 -10.55 -7.51 -17.70
N GLU A 139 -9.40 -8.15 -17.47
CA GLU A 139 -8.82 -8.37 -16.14
C GLU A 139 -7.38 -7.84 -16.07
N ASP A 140 -6.94 -7.54 -14.85
CA ASP A 140 -5.55 -7.21 -14.56
C ASP A 140 -4.66 -8.42 -14.88
N ARG A 141 -3.61 -8.23 -15.68
CA ARG A 141 -2.75 -9.33 -16.15
C ARG A 141 -1.29 -8.93 -16.24
N LEU A 142 -0.42 -9.77 -15.71
CA LEU A 142 1.00 -9.75 -16.02
C LEU A 142 1.18 -10.49 -17.35
N GLU A 143 1.56 -9.76 -18.40
CA GLU A 143 1.83 -10.33 -19.73
C GLU A 143 3.25 -10.89 -19.82
N THR A 144 4.17 -10.30 -19.06
CA THR A 144 5.55 -10.77 -18.84
C THR A 144 5.99 -10.40 -17.42
N PRO A 145 7.15 -10.88 -16.95
CA PRO A 145 7.70 -10.43 -15.66
C PRO A 145 7.91 -8.92 -15.55
N SER A 146 7.92 -8.16 -16.64
CA SER A 146 8.10 -6.70 -16.62
C SER A 146 6.92 -5.91 -17.17
N LEU A 147 5.84 -6.57 -17.60
CA LEU A 147 4.74 -5.92 -18.30
C LEU A 147 3.42 -6.29 -17.64
N LEU A 148 2.77 -5.28 -17.10
CA LEU A 148 1.46 -5.37 -16.47
C LEU A 148 0.45 -4.63 -17.34
N VAL A 149 -0.72 -5.20 -17.53
CA VAL A 149 -1.90 -4.47 -17.96
C VAL A 149 -2.87 -4.44 -16.80
N ALA A 150 -3.29 -3.25 -16.40
CA ALA A 150 -4.21 -3.06 -15.30
C ALA A 150 -5.37 -2.13 -15.67
N ILE A 151 -6.51 -2.32 -15.02
CA ILE A 151 -7.76 -1.68 -15.35
C ILE A 151 -8.15 -0.68 -14.26
N SER A 152 -8.58 0.50 -14.68
CA SER A 152 -9.05 1.54 -13.77
C SER A 152 -10.32 1.12 -13.01
N LYS A 153 -10.66 1.85 -11.95
CA LYS A 153 -11.97 1.73 -11.30
C LYS A 153 -13.10 1.94 -12.31
N SER A 154 -14.25 1.36 -12.03
CA SER A 154 -15.46 1.54 -12.85
C SER A 154 -15.93 3.00 -12.88
N GLY A 155 -16.34 3.48 -14.05
CA GLY A 155 -16.78 4.87 -14.26
C GLY A 155 -15.64 5.85 -14.54
N ARG A 156 -14.46 5.35 -14.90
CA ARG A 156 -13.29 6.18 -15.26
C ARG A 156 -13.11 6.28 -16.77
N SER A 157 -12.43 7.35 -17.16
CA SER A 157 -12.06 7.74 -18.52
C SER A 157 -10.60 8.21 -18.52
N LEU A 158 -10.01 8.39 -19.70
CA LEU A 158 -8.69 8.99 -19.88
C LEU A 158 -8.60 10.40 -19.28
N GLU A 159 -9.74 11.09 -19.14
CA GLU A 159 -9.82 12.42 -18.54
C GLU A 159 -9.97 12.40 -17.00
N SER A 160 -10.19 11.23 -16.40
CA SER A 160 -10.31 11.13 -14.94
C SER A 160 -8.99 11.47 -14.26
N GLU A 161 -9.03 12.28 -13.20
CA GLU A 161 -7.83 12.79 -12.52
C GLU A 161 -6.88 11.67 -12.08
N ASP A 162 -7.42 10.58 -11.54
CA ASP A 162 -6.65 9.43 -11.07
C ASP A 162 -5.97 8.66 -12.22
N VAL A 163 -6.64 8.55 -13.37
CA VAL A 163 -6.10 7.95 -14.60
C VAL A 163 -5.03 8.85 -15.21
N ARG A 164 -5.29 10.16 -15.34
CA ARG A 164 -4.30 11.13 -15.83
C ARG A 164 -3.05 11.14 -14.95
N THR A 165 -3.23 11.08 -13.63
CA THR A 165 -2.12 11.01 -12.68
C THR A 165 -1.27 9.77 -12.91
N ALA A 166 -1.89 8.59 -13.12
CA ALA A 166 -1.15 7.36 -13.42
C ALA A 166 -0.40 7.43 -14.76
N LEU A 167 -1.03 7.93 -15.82
CA LEU A 167 -0.43 8.06 -17.15
C LEU A 167 0.75 9.04 -17.18
N HIS A 168 0.67 10.11 -16.39
CA HIS A 168 1.68 11.19 -16.33
C HIS A 168 2.53 11.15 -15.06
N ALA A 169 2.54 10.03 -14.33
CA ALA A 169 3.14 9.95 -12.99
C ALA A 169 4.60 10.39 -12.98
N LYS A 170 5.39 9.97 -13.98
CA LYS A 170 6.80 10.33 -14.12
C LYS A 170 7.02 11.84 -14.29
N GLU A 171 6.15 12.51 -15.06
CA GLU A 171 6.22 13.96 -15.31
C GLU A 171 5.79 14.76 -14.07
N LEU A 172 4.81 14.23 -13.32
CA LEU A 172 4.28 14.84 -12.11
C LEU A 172 5.14 14.58 -10.85
N GLY A 173 6.15 13.71 -10.96
CA GLY A 173 6.96 13.24 -9.84
C GLY A 173 6.16 12.42 -8.84
N VAL A 174 5.25 11.57 -9.34
CA VAL A 174 4.42 10.67 -8.55
C VAL A 174 5.05 9.28 -8.53
N ASP A 175 5.25 8.74 -7.33
CA ASP A 175 5.77 7.40 -7.13
C ASP A 175 4.64 6.36 -7.19
N MET A 176 4.64 5.53 -8.22
CA MET A 176 3.69 4.43 -8.37
C MET A 176 4.30 3.10 -7.89
N GLU A 177 3.66 2.47 -6.92
CA GLU A 177 4.18 1.29 -6.21
C GLU A 177 3.22 0.09 -6.39
N LEU A 178 3.71 -1.04 -6.90
CA LEU A 178 2.87 -2.20 -7.23
C LEU A 178 2.86 -3.26 -6.11
N PHE A 179 1.66 -3.68 -5.72
CA PHE A 179 1.39 -4.70 -4.72
C PHE A 179 0.43 -5.74 -5.29
N VAL A 180 0.81 -7.02 -5.27
CA VAL A 180 0.02 -8.11 -5.90
C VAL A 180 -0.17 -9.29 -4.95
N ARG A 181 -1.35 -9.90 -4.98
CA ARG A 181 -1.60 -11.20 -4.34
C ARG A 181 -2.44 -12.12 -5.24
N LYS A 182 -2.24 -13.44 -5.11
CA LYS A 182 -2.85 -14.46 -5.98
C LYS A 182 -4.33 -14.80 -5.66
N ASN A 183 -4.83 -14.56 -4.45
CA ASN A 183 -6.23 -14.89 -4.16
C ASN A 183 -6.79 -14.04 -3.02
N LYS A 184 -8.08 -13.74 -3.09
CA LYS A 184 -8.86 -13.04 -2.06
C LYS A 184 -9.54 -14.02 -1.09
N ASP A 185 -9.75 -15.27 -1.48
CA ASP A 185 -10.39 -16.32 -0.67
C ASP A 185 -9.45 -16.96 0.35
N ASP A 186 -8.17 -16.60 0.30
CA ASP A 186 -7.25 -16.92 1.37
C ASP A 186 -7.61 -16.05 2.60
N LYS A 187 -8.58 -16.53 3.38
CA LYS A 187 -9.05 -15.93 4.66
C LYS A 187 -7.89 -15.72 5.67
N ILE A 188 -6.69 -16.18 5.34
CA ILE A 188 -5.50 -16.23 6.18
C ILE A 188 -4.65 -14.96 6.06
N SER A 189 -4.56 -14.28 4.90
CA SER A 189 -3.67 -13.11 4.76
C SER A 189 -4.26 -11.92 3.99
N LYS A 190 -4.20 -10.74 4.62
CA LYS A 190 -4.52 -9.43 4.03
C LYS A 190 -3.32 -8.79 3.33
N GLU A 191 -2.24 -9.54 3.10
CA GLU A 191 -0.97 -9.03 2.63
C GLU A 191 -0.80 -9.20 1.11
N PHE A 192 0.05 -8.35 0.54
CA PHE A 192 0.41 -8.30 -0.87
C PHE A 192 1.92 -8.34 -1.04
N TYR A 193 2.41 -9.05 -2.04
CA TYR A 193 3.81 -8.97 -2.45
C TYR A 193 4.08 -7.59 -3.06
N TYR A 194 5.09 -6.89 -2.58
CA TYR A 194 5.60 -5.69 -3.24
C TYR A 194 6.45 -6.08 -4.45
N LEU A 195 6.05 -5.64 -5.64
CA LEU A 195 6.71 -5.98 -6.91
C LEU A 195 7.55 -4.83 -7.49
N GLY A 196 7.67 -3.72 -6.77
CA GLY A 196 8.49 -2.58 -7.16
C GLY A 196 7.71 -1.44 -7.80
N LYS A 197 8.47 -0.47 -8.29
CA LYS A 197 7.96 0.70 -9.01
C LYS A 197 7.44 0.33 -10.40
N ILE A 198 6.34 0.97 -10.80
CA ILE A 198 5.75 0.84 -12.14
C ILE A 198 5.64 2.19 -12.85
N TYR A 199 5.63 2.16 -14.18
CA TYR A 199 5.43 3.35 -15.02
C TYR A 199 4.47 3.06 -16.15
N ALA A 200 3.52 3.97 -16.41
CA ALA A 200 2.68 3.85 -17.58
C ALA A 200 3.52 3.93 -18.86
N THR A 201 3.25 3.04 -19.81
CA THR A 201 3.94 3.00 -21.11
C THR A 201 3.39 4.05 -22.09
N GLY A 202 2.31 4.74 -21.72
CA GLY A 202 1.52 5.61 -22.60
C GLY A 202 0.46 4.87 -23.41
N ARG A 203 0.47 3.52 -23.43
CA ARG A 203 -0.62 2.73 -24.02
C ARG A 203 -1.77 2.62 -23.04
N ALA A 204 -2.88 3.25 -23.41
CA ALA A 204 -4.14 3.14 -22.68
C ALA A 204 -5.33 3.18 -23.63
N HIS A 205 -6.40 2.48 -23.26
CA HIS A 205 -7.62 2.39 -24.06
C HIS A 205 -8.87 2.45 -23.18
N GLU A 206 -9.79 3.35 -23.50
CA GLU A 206 -11.13 3.36 -22.89
C GLU A 206 -11.99 2.25 -23.49
N PHE A 207 -12.71 1.53 -22.63
CA PHE A 207 -13.72 0.55 -23.05
C PHE A 207 -14.95 0.64 -22.14
N VAL A 208 -16.06 0.05 -22.60
CA VAL A 208 -17.27 -0.12 -21.78
C VAL A 208 -17.20 -1.49 -21.12
N MET A 209 -17.29 -1.53 -19.79
CA MET A 209 -17.18 -2.78 -19.05
C MET A 209 -18.34 -3.72 -19.42
N PRO A 210 -18.08 -5.02 -19.66
CA PRO A 210 -19.12 -6.00 -19.99
C PRO A 210 -20.27 -5.98 -18.99
N ASN A 211 -21.50 -6.16 -19.48
CA ASN A 211 -22.72 -6.18 -18.66
C ASN A 211 -22.98 -4.90 -17.84
N THR A 212 -22.35 -3.78 -18.21
CA THR A 212 -22.61 -2.46 -17.60
C THR A 212 -22.65 -1.36 -18.67
N ASN A 213 -23.09 -0.16 -18.27
CA ASN A 213 -22.95 1.06 -19.09
C ASN A 213 -21.79 1.95 -18.61
N LYS A 214 -20.87 1.41 -17.80
CA LYS A 214 -19.77 2.18 -17.21
C LYS A 214 -18.51 2.00 -18.04
N LYS A 215 -17.78 3.10 -18.22
CA LYS A 215 -16.45 3.10 -18.82
C LYS A 215 -15.38 2.65 -17.82
N ALA A 216 -14.31 2.08 -18.34
CA ALA A 216 -13.04 1.90 -17.64
C ALA A 216 -11.90 2.11 -18.63
N VAL A 217 -10.69 2.23 -18.10
CA VAL A 217 -9.46 2.44 -18.87
C VAL A 217 -8.53 1.27 -18.61
N GLU A 218 -8.15 0.58 -19.68
CA GLU A 218 -7.03 -0.36 -19.64
C GLU A 218 -5.73 0.43 -19.81
N ILE A 219 -4.75 0.23 -18.94
CA ILE A 219 -3.46 0.92 -18.96
C ILE A 219 -2.35 -0.13 -18.90
N GLN A 220 -1.39 -0.03 -19.82
CA GLN A 220 -0.20 -0.87 -19.81
C GLN A 220 0.93 -0.17 -19.03
N TYR A 221 1.47 -0.89 -18.05
CA TYR A 221 2.57 -0.48 -17.19
C TYR A 221 3.80 -1.35 -17.42
N VAL A 222 4.98 -0.75 -17.33
CA VAL A 222 6.26 -1.45 -17.22
C VAL A 222 6.71 -1.44 -15.76
N LEU A 223 7.12 -2.60 -15.26
CA LEU A 223 7.79 -2.72 -13.96
C LEU A 223 9.27 -2.35 -14.15
N GLU A 224 9.79 -1.51 -13.25
CA GLU A 224 11.18 -1.07 -13.34
C GLU A 224 12.17 -2.21 -13.04
N THR A 225 11.77 -3.14 -12.16
CA THR A 225 12.49 -4.39 -11.91
C THR A 225 11.56 -5.54 -12.27
N PRO A 226 11.99 -6.48 -13.13
CA PRO A 226 11.18 -7.66 -13.45
C PRO A 226 10.78 -8.44 -12.18
N VAL A 227 9.58 -9.02 -12.17
CA VAL A 227 9.19 -9.99 -11.14
C VAL A 227 10.15 -11.18 -11.18
N ARG A 228 10.60 -11.63 -10.00
CA ARG A 228 11.43 -12.83 -9.88
C ARG A 228 10.67 -14.04 -10.43
N GLU A 229 11.34 -14.90 -11.20
CA GLU A 229 10.73 -15.98 -11.97
C GLU A 229 9.82 -16.89 -11.13
N ASP A 230 10.30 -17.37 -9.99
CA ASP A 230 9.53 -18.21 -9.06
C ASP A 230 8.25 -17.53 -8.54
N LEU A 231 8.32 -16.23 -8.25
CA LEU A 231 7.18 -15.45 -7.79
C LEU A 231 6.22 -15.12 -8.93
N TYR A 232 6.74 -14.86 -10.13
CA TYR A 232 5.95 -14.68 -11.33
C TYR A 232 5.13 -15.94 -11.61
N ASP A 233 5.80 -17.09 -11.70
CA ASP A 233 5.17 -18.40 -11.92
C ASP A 233 4.14 -18.72 -10.85
N TYR A 234 4.44 -18.42 -9.58
CA TYR A 234 3.46 -18.54 -8.50
C TYR A 234 2.24 -17.65 -8.75
N ILE A 235 2.41 -16.37 -9.05
CA ILE A 235 1.30 -15.42 -9.23
C ILE A 235 0.44 -15.79 -10.45
N VAL A 236 1.07 -16.17 -11.57
CA VAL A 236 0.36 -16.41 -12.84
C VAL A 236 -0.10 -17.85 -13.06
N SER A 237 0.21 -18.77 -12.15
CA SER A 237 -0.32 -20.14 -12.17
C SER A 237 -1.73 -20.24 -11.62
#